data_AF-A0A978SLI6-F1
#
_entry.id   AF-A0A978SLI6-F1
#
_cell.length_a   1.000
_cell.length_b   1.000
_cell.length_c   1.000
_cell.angle_alpha   90.00
_cell.angle_beta   90.00
_cell.angle_gamma   90.00
#
_symmetry.space_group_name_H-M   'P 1'
#
loop_
_entity.id
_entity.type
_entity.pdbx_description
1 polymer ?
#
loop_
_entity_poly.entity_id
_entity_poly.type
_entity_poly.pdbx_seq_one_letter_code
_entity_poly.pdbx_strand_id
1 'polypeptide(L)'
;MGRFTRFSPKVVGERSLVALVVTVFVSSCFARSPQTSSNSSDPERAAANPPTNRASTLAQAPRPANAAACERELRSRLTQEFGSQLEITVNSAEIYFTSNAEQGIRGTATVIFQSDNRAADYRYDCTVNLRTGTVSQLTYQRINQTSPTPTPGGSSVAICERTLRDRITQSTGEPVIVTINSANPYFISNAEEGVRGTATARFSETNRSTNYRYDCAVNIRTGQVTQLTYEPTTSPPVSSTAICERTLRERLAQETGSSSNVTITSANPYFISSTEEGVRGTANARVVNTNRLINYRYDCVVNIRDRQVTRFTYQRVTPPSPPPVVSSRAICERELQKRIAQQTNGRVDVKLTSANTYFISSTEEEVRGTATARFQNTNRSANYRFDCAVNLRTGQVTQFTYRRTDPPVTTPQTAYNRGYARGRQDALNNRPYNPFQGVSDNGWQNNAELSRAYTRGYADGFQSVSRPEPEPPVNGAW
;
A
#
# COMPACT_ATOMS: atom_id res chain seq x y z
N MET A 1 -68.57 -2.34 4.16
CA MET A 1 -68.30 -3.47 3.25
C MET A 1 -66.84 -3.35 2.84
N GLY A 2 -65.87 -3.92 3.57
CA GLY A 2 -65.36 -5.31 3.46
C GLY A 2 -64.02 -5.24 2.69
N ARG A 3 -62.88 -5.82 3.06
CA ARG A 3 -62.47 -6.76 4.11
C ARG A 3 -60.94 -6.61 4.24
N PHE A 4 -60.44 -6.59 5.48
CA PHE A 4 -59.01 -6.72 5.80
C PHE A 4 -58.55 -8.18 5.65
N THR A 5 -57.36 -8.41 5.09
CA THR A 5 -56.63 -9.68 5.24
C THR A 5 -55.32 -9.42 5.99
N ARG A 6 -55.27 -9.98 7.21
CA ARG A 6 -54.08 -10.16 8.04
C ARG A 6 -53.24 -11.30 7.47
N PHE A 7 -51.91 -11.15 7.51
CA PHE A 7 -50.99 -12.29 7.51
C PHE A 7 -50.20 -12.28 8.83
N SER A 8 -50.35 -13.37 9.58
CA SER A 8 -49.58 -13.69 10.78
C SER A 8 -48.22 -14.27 10.40
N PRO A 9 -47.14 -14.00 11.16
CA PRO A 9 -45.89 -14.73 11.04
C PRO A 9 -45.96 -16.05 11.84
N LYS A 10 -45.53 -17.14 11.20
CA LYS A 10 -45.32 -18.45 11.82
C LYS A 10 -43.93 -18.48 12.46
N VAL A 11 -43.90 -18.65 13.77
CA VAL A 11 -42.73 -19.06 14.55
C VAL A 11 -42.60 -20.57 14.43
N VAL A 12 -41.46 -21.06 13.95
CA VAL A 12 -40.96 -22.41 14.23
C VAL A 12 -39.48 -22.27 14.53
N GLY A 13 -39.11 -22.53 15.77
CA GLY A 13 -37.74 -22.75 16.16
C GLY A 13 -37.40 -24.23 16.01
N GLU A 14 -36.14 -24.52 15.70
CA GLU A 14 -35.54 -25.79 16.07
C GLU A 14 -34.03 -25.61 16.28
N ARG A 15 -33.60 -26.10 17.43
CA ARG A 15 -32.22 -26.12 17.90
C ARG A 15 -31.47 -27.22 17.15
N SER A 16 -30.22 -26.96 16.75
CA SER A 16 -29.24 -28.04 16.56
C SER A 16 -27.90 -27.60 17.10
N LEU A 17 -27.58 -28.17 18.26
CA LEU A 17 -26.23 -28.33 18.79
C LEU A 17 -25.43 -29.18 17.83
N VAL A 18 -24.31 -28.66 17.33
CA VAL A 18 -23.22 -29.51 16.84
C VAL A 18 -21.99 -29.15 17.65
N ALA A 19 -21.68 -30.04 18.60
CA ALA A 19 -20.38 -30.13 19.22
C ALA A 19 -19.41 -30.67 18.16
N LEU A 20 -18.30 -29.96 17.91
CA LEU A 20 -17.15 -30.53 17.22
C LEU A 20 -15.99 -30.65 18.21
N VAL A 21 -15.69 -31.89 18.53
CA VAL A 21 -14.57 -32.35 19.35
C VAL A 21 -13.31 -32.41 18.48
N VAL A 22 -12.28 -31.68 18.91
CA VAL A 22 -10.85 -32.01 18.98
C VAL A 22 -10.21 -32.80 17.82
N THR A 23 -9.15 -32.22 17.23
CA THR A 23 -7.90 -32.97 17.04
C THR A 23 -6.69 -32.05 17.13
N VAL A 24 -5.91 -32.26 18.19
CA VAL A 24 -4.57 -31.73 18.39
C VAL A 24 -3.61 -32.64 17.64
N PHE A 25 -2.78 -32.09 16.75
CA PHE A 25 -1.60 -32.79 16.23
C PHE A 25 -0.35 -32.10 16.77
N VAL A 26 0.35 -32.82 17.65
CA VAL A 26 1.74 -32.56 18.05
C VAL A 26 2.60 -33.63 17.40
N SER A 27 3.57 -33.22 16.58
CA SER A 27 4.81 -33.94 16.23
C SER A 27 5.43 -33.35 14.97
N SER A 28 6.73 -33.40 14.71
CA SER A 28 7.96 -33.36 15.51
C SER A 28 9.10 -33.38 14.46
N CYS A 29 10.18 -32.65 14.75
CA CYS A 29 11.58 -32.94 14.39
C CYS A 29 12.11 -32.97 12.93
N PHE A 30 13.41 -32.57 12.84
CA PHE A 30 14.44 -32.81 11.81
C PHE A 30 14.27 -32.08 10.44
N ALA A 31 15.31 -31.52 9.79
CA ALA A 31 16.75 -31.70 9.91
C ALA A 31 17.55 -30.45 9.49
N ARG A 32 18.66 -30.22 10.20
CA ARG A 32 19.85 -29.47 9.74
C ARG A 32 20.49 -30.19 8.54
N SER A 33 21.02 -29.42 7.59
CA SER A 33 22.09 -29.88 6.69
C SER A 33 23.19 -28.81 6.68
N PRO A 34 24.46 -29.19 6.92
CA PRO A 34 25.61 -28.33 6.64
C PRO A 34 26.15 -28.64 5.24
N GLN A 35 26.43 -27.61 4.44
CA GLN A 35 27.30 -27.75 3.27
C GLN A 35 28.62 -27.05 3.56
N THR A 36 29.64 -27.87 3.72
CA THR A 36 31.06 -27.57 3.58
C THR A 36 31.50 -27.94 2.16
N SER A 37 32.19 -27.03 1.47
CA SER A 37 33.35 -27.29 0.58
C SER A 37 33.66 -25.99 -0.19
N SER A 38 34.72 -25.28 0.20
CA SER A 38 36.06 -25.32 -0.40
C SER A 38 36.11 -24.72 -1.81
N ASN A 39 36.74 -23.55 -1.94
CA ASN A 39 37.62 -23.28 -3.08
C ASN A 39 38.71 -22.29 -2.68
N SER A 40 39.93 -22.80 -2.81
CA SER A 40 41.22 -22.16 -2.70
C SER A 40 41.50 -21.28 -3.93
N SER A 41 42.06 -20.08 -3.72
CA SER A 41 43.06 -19.47 -4.62
C SER A 41 43.69 -18.25 -3.94
N ASP A 42 44.86 -18.47 -3.36
CA ASP A 42 45.95 -17.49 -3.32
C ASP A 42 46.40 -17.20 -4.78
N PRO A 43 46.94 -16.00 -5.12
CA PRO A 43 48.25 -15.63 -4.60
C PRO A 43 48.56 -14.12 -4.41
N GLU A 44 49.69 -13.95 -3.70
CA GLU A 44 50.73 -12.94 -3.89
C GLU A 44 50.63 -11.55 -3.24
N ARG A 45 51.52 -11.39 -2.24
CA ARG A 45 52.43 -10.24 -1.98
C ARG A 45 51.81 -8.85 -1.76
N ALA A 46 52.00 -8.35 -0.54
CA ALA A 46 52.92 -7.23 -0.30
C ALA A 46 53.21 -7.08 1.20
N ALA A 47 54.48 -6.83 1.52
CA ALA A 47 55.00 -6.59 2.84
C ALA A 47 54.55 -5.22 3.39
N ALA A 48 54.07 -5.20 4.63
CA ALA A 48 54.08 -4.02 5.49
C ALA A 48 54.04 -4.46 6.96
N ASN A 49 55.07 -4.05 7.71
CA ASN A 49 55.25 -4.34 9.14
C ASN A 49 54.07 -3.84 9.99
N PRO A 50 53.52 -4.65 10.91
CA PRO A 50 52.68 -4.14 11.99
C PRO A 50 53.53 -3.74 13.22
N PRO A 51 53.18 -2.65 13.92
CA PRO A 51 53.90 -2.21 15.11
C PRO A 51 53.65 -3.17 16.28
N THR A 52 54.75 -3.58 16.91
CA THR A 52 54.79 -4.43 18.09
C THR A 52 54.29 -3.67 19.32
N ASN A 53 52.98 -3.64 19.55
CA ASN A 53 52.43 -3.23 20.84
C ASN A 53 52.48 -4.42 21.82
N ARG A 54 53.63 -4.58 22.49
CA ARG A 54 53.73 -5.35 23.74
C ARG A 54 52.96 -4.61 24.82
N ALA A 55 51.68 -4.95 24.99
CA ALA A 55 50.99 -4.69 26.24
C ALA A 55 51.63 -5.58 27.32
N SER A 56 52.19 -4.94 28.33
CA SER A 56 52.70 -5.58 29.55
C SER A 56 51.59 -6.40 30.21
N THR A 57 51.62 -7.72 30.05
CA THR A 57 50.95 -8.65 30.95
C THR A 57 51.69 -8.64 32.29
N LEU A 58 51.37 -7.64 33.11
CA LEU A 58 51.59 -7.73 34.55
C LEU A 58 50.78 -8.95 35.03
N ALA A 59 51.51 -10.00 35.42
CA ALA A 59 50.93 -11.17 36.06
C ALA A 59 50.09 -10.69 37.27
N GLN A 60 48.76 -10.70 37.12
CA GLN A 60 47.86 -10.45 38.24
C GLN A 60 48.11 -11.56 39.25
N ALA A 61 48.52 -11.17 40.47
CA ALA A 61 48.61 -12.09 41.59
C ALA A 61 47.31 -12.91 41.68
N PRO A 62 47.38 -14.21 42.02
CA PRO A 62 46.20 -15.07 42.09
C PRO A 62 45.12 -14.39 42.92
N ARG A 63 43.99 -14.08 42.27
CA ARG A 63 42.87 -13.43 42.94
C ARG A 63 42.39 -14.36 44.06
N PRO A 64 42.19 -13.84 45.28
CA PRO A 64 41.68 -14.67 46.38
C PRO A 64 40.33 -15.28 46.00
N ALA A 65 40.14 -16.56 46.32
CA ALA A 65 38.97 -17.35 45.91
C ALA A 65 37.62 -16.69 46.24
N ASN A 66 37.57 -15.92 47.34
CA ASN A 66 36.38 -15.21 47.79
C ASN A 66 36.00 -14.06 46.83
N ALA A 67 36.97 -13.38 46.22
CA ALA A 67 36.69 -12.33 45.23
C ALA A 67 36.04 -12.90 43.97
N ALA A 68 36.44 -14.11 43.56
CA ALA A 68 35.84 -14.80 42.43
C ALA A 68 34.38 -15.25 42.71
N ALA A 69 34.05 -15.57 43.97
CA ALA A 69 32.67 -15.87 44.37
C ALA A 69 31.78 -14.63 44.25
N CYS A 70 32.23 -13.47 44.74
CA CYS A 70 31.52 -12.20 44.60
C CYS A 70 31.33 -11.78 43.14
N GLU A 71 32.36 -11.93 42.31
CA GLU A 71 32.28 -11.61 40.88
C GLU A 71 31.23 -12.46 40.15
N ARG A 72 31.16 -13.76 40.49
CA ARG A 72 30.18 -14.69 39.91
C ARG A 72 28.75 -14.33 40.32
N GLU A 73 28.53 -14.02 41.59
CA GLU A 73 27.23 -13.60 42.09
C GLU A 73 26.80 -12.26 41.49
N LEU A 74 27.73 -11.28 41.41
CA LEU A 74 27.48 -9.99 40.78
C LEU A 74 27.08 -10.17 39.31
N ARG A 75 27.79 -11.02 38.58
CA ARG A 75 27.44 -11.37 37.20
C ARG A 75 26.07 -12.02 37.12
N SER A 76 25.76 -12.97 38.00
CA SER A 76 24.45 -13.65 38.02
C SER A 76 23.29 -12.67 38.23
N ARG A 77 23.40 -11.77 39.22
CA ARG A 77 22.34 -10.79 39.52
C ARG A 77 22.16 -9.76 38.43
N LEU A 78 23.25 -9.19 37.92
CA LEU A 78 23.19 -8.24 36.81
C LEU A 78 22.62 -8.89 35.55
N THR A 79 22.99 -10.14 35.26
CA THR A 79 22.43 -10.90 34.12
C THR A 79 20.94 -11.17 34.31
N GLN A 80 20.49 -11.45 35.53
CA GLN A 80 19.07 -11.64 35.83
C GLN A 80 18.27 -10.33 35.68
N GLU A 81 18.85 -9.19 36.07
CA GLU A 81 18.20 -7.88 36.01
C GLU A 81 18.14 -7.30 34.58
N PHE A 82 19.22 -7.45 33.81
CA PHE A 82 19.37 -6.77 32.51
C PHE A 82 19.42 -7.73 31.30
N GLY A 83 19.41 -9.05 31.50
CA GLY A 83 19.44 -10.06 30.45
C GLY A 83 20.83 -10.64 30.16
N SER A 84 20.89 -11.59 29.21
CA SER A 84 22.03 -12.50 28.96
C SER A 84 23.23 -11.90 28.21
N GLN A 85 23.23 -10.61 27.91
CA GLN A 85 24.19 -9.96 27.01
C GLN A 85 24.99 -8.85 27.71
N LEU A 86 25.68 -9.22 28.79
CA LEU A 86 26.51 -8.30 29.59
C LEU A 86 27.96 -8.77 29.61
N GLU A 87 28.88 -7.84 29.36
CA GLU A 87 30.30 -8.02 29.66
C GLU A 87 30.63 -7.24 30.94
N ILE A 88 31.15 -7.93 31.95
CA ILE A 88 31.41 -7.35 33.28
C ILE A 88 32.89 -7.45 33.58
N THR A 89 33.52 -6.29 33.80
CA THR A 89 34.92 -6.16 34.19
C THR A 89 35.00 -5.62 35.61
N VAL A 90 35.54 -6.40 36.54
CA VAL A 90 35.81 -5.95 37.91
C VAL A 90 37.10 -5.11 37.90
N ASN A 91 36.98 -3.83 38.22
CA ASN A 91 38.07 -2.86 38.18
C ASN A 91 38.86 -2.83 39.49
N SER A 92 38.16 -2.97 40.63
CA SER A 92 38.77 -3.00 41.96
C SER A 92 38.01 -3.94 42.88
N ALA A 93 38.73 -4.61 43.78
CA ALA A 93 38.18 -5.47 44.82
C ALA A 93 39.05 -5.31 46.08
N GLU A 94 38.52 -4.61 47.07
CA GLU A 94 39.12 -4.42 48.37
C GLU A 94 38.46 -5.36 49.37
N ILE A 95 39.29 -6.12 50.08
CA ILE A 95 38.85 -7.11 51.05
C ILE A 95 38.88 -6.46 52.42
N TYR A 96 37.80 -6.61 53.18
CA TYR A 96 37.73 -6.17 54.57
C TYR A 96 37.16 -7.28 55.45
N PHE A 97 37.55 -7.26 56.72
CA PHE A 97 37.09 -8.24 57.69
C PHE A 97 35.72 -7.84 58.22
N THR A 98 34.75 -8.76 58.14
CA THR A 98 33.41 -8.57 58.73
C THR A 98 33.28 -9.38 60.02
N SER A 99 33.63 -10.67 59.99
CA SER A 99 33.66 -11.54 61.17
C SER A 99 34.57 -12.76 60.96
N ASN A 100 34.76 -13.60 61.98
CA ASN A 100 35.54 -14.84 61.87
C ASN A 100 34.97 -15.85 60.86
N ALA A 101 33.70 -15.71 60.47
CA ALA A 101 33.05 -16.57 59.49
C ALA A 101 32.72 -15.83 58.18
N GLU A 102 32.97 -14.53 58.08
CA GLU A 102 32.54 -13.70 56.95
C GLU A 102 33.60 -12.68 56.54
N GLN A 103 33.80 -12.57 55.25
CA GLN A 103 34.70 -11.59 54.64
C GLN A 103 33.92 -10.68 53.71
N GLY A 104 34.07 -9.37 53.91
CA GLY A 104 33.53 -8.36 53.04
C GLY A 104 34.47 -8.08 51.86
N ILE A 105 33.89 -7.84 50.70
CA ILE A 105 34.59 -7.48 49.46
C ILE A 105 33.82 -6.33 48.82
N ARG A 106 34.42 -5.14 48.82
CA ARG A 106 33.88 -3.94 48.18
C ARG A 106 34.70 -3.58 46.97
N GLY A 107 34.08 -3.02 45.94
CA GLY A 107 34.78 -2.79 44.70
C GLY A 107 34.02 -1.98 43.69
N THR A 108 34.60 -1.89 42.51
CA THR A 108 33.97 -1.27 41.35
C THR A 108 34.02 -2.21 40.15
N ALA A 109 32.99 -2.19 39.32
CA ALA A 109 32.88 -2.99 38.11
C ALA A 109 32.31 -2.15 36.98
N THR A 110 32.84 -2.30 35.77
CA THR A 110 32.26 -1.73 34.56
C THR A 110 31.43 -2.81 33.86
N VAL A 111 30.17 -2.49 33.56
CA VAL A 111 29.22 -3.34 32.85
C VAL A 111 29.02 -2.77 31.46
N ILE A 112 29.32 -3.55 30.43
CA ILE A 112 29.09 -3.21 29.02
C ILE A 112 27.86 -3.98 28.55
N PHE A 113 26.82 -3.23 28.15
CA PHE A 113 25.60 -3.79 27.60
C PHE A 113 25.81 -4.06 26.10
N GLN A 114 25.85 -5.33 25.69
CA GLN A 114 26.15 -5.65 24.28
C GLN A 114 25.04 -5.19 23.31
N SER A 115 23.81 -4.97 23.81
CA SER A 115 22.67 -4.52 23.00
C SER A 115 22.86 -3.12 22.42
N ASP A 116 23.60 -2.25 23.11
CA ASP A 116 23.76 -0.84 22.73
C ASP A 116 25.17 -0.29 22.95
N ASN A 117 26.12 -1.16 23.31
CA ASN A 117 27.52 -0.85 23.61
C ASN A 117 27.69 0.26 24.66
N ARG A 118 26.71 0.46 25.55
CA ARG A 118 26.84 1.39 26.65
C ARG A 118 27.66 0.76 27.76
N ALA A 119 28.57 1.52 28.34
CA ALA A 119 29.28 1.16 29.55
C ALA A 119 28.65 1.87 30.76
N ALA A 120 28.52 1.17 31.87
CA ALA A 120 28.09 1.73 33.15
C ALA A 120 28.99 1.20 34.27
N ASP A 121 29.49 2.12 35.09
CA ASP A 121 30.28 1.77 36.27
C ASP A 121 29.35 1.51 37.46
N TYR A 122 29.67 0.48 38.23
CA TYR A 122 28.96 0.06 39.42
C TYR A 122 29.93 -0.02 40.59
N ARG A 123 29.48 0.41 41.76
CA ARG A 123 30.09 0.11 43.05
C ARG A 123 29.34 -1.08 43.64
N TYR A 124 30.07 -2.08 44.13
CA TYR A 124 29.46 -3.24 44.77
C TYR A 124 30.05 -3.48 46.16
N ASP A 125 29.26 -4.11 47.02
CA ASP A 125 29.64 -4.58 48.34
C ASP A 125 29.05 -5.96 48.57
N CYS A 126 29.91 -6.93 48.87
CA CYS A 126 29.64 -8.35 48.89
C CYS A 126 30.18 -8.99 50.17
N THR A 127 29.37 -9.76 50.87
CA THR A 127 29.78 -10.55 52.03
C THR A 127 29.85 -12.02 51.64
N VAL A 128 31.01 -12.65 51.86
CA VAL A 128 31.24 -14.07 51.59
C VAL A 128 31.36 -14.83 52.90
N ASN A 129 30.62 -15.92 53.03
CA ASN A 129 30.80 -16.86 54.13
C ASN A 129 32.06 -17.69 53.89
N LEU A 130 33.07 -17.53 54.77
CA LEU A 130 34.38 -18.16 54.63
C LEU A 130 34.35 -19.69 54.77
N ARG A 131 33.32 -20.24 55.42
CA ARG A 131 33.19 -21.70 55.59
C ARG A 131 32.61 -22.37 54.35
N THR A 132 31.64 -21.74 53.70
CA THR A 132 30.92 -22.30 52.56
C THR A 132 31.43 -21.80 51.21
N GLY A 133 32.17 -20.68 51.20
CA GLY A 133 32.57 -19.99 49.97
C GLY A 133 31.40 -19.36 49.21
N THR A 134 30.22 -19.24 49.84
CA THR A 134 29.01 -18.69 49.23
C THR A 134 28.81 -17.22 49.60
N VAL A 135 28.26 -16.44 48.67
CA VAL A 135 27.89 -15.04 48.93
C VAL A 135 26.62 -15.00 49.79
N SER A 136 26.71 -14.43 50.99
CA SER A 136 25.56 -14.26 51.90
C SER A 136 24.79 -12.97 51.59
N GLN A 137 25.48 -11.93 51.13
CA GLN A 137 24.88 -10.65 50.77
C GLN A 137 25.64 -10.02 49.60
N LEU A 138 24.91 -9.43 48.66
CA LEU A 138 25.47 -8.60 47.59
C LEU A 138 24.59 -7.38 47.38
N THR A 139 25.21 -6.20 47.40
CA THR A 139 24.60 -4.92 47.05
C THR A 139 25.43 -4.25 45.95
N TYR A 140 24.79 -3.56 45.00
CA TYR A 140 25.48 -2.81 43.95
C TYR A 140 24.68 -1.58 43.53
N GLN A 141 25.39 -0.53 43.09
CA GLN A 141 24.84 0.78 42.70
C GLN A 141 25.66 1.35 41.55
N ARG A 142 25.01 2.08 40.63
CA ARG A 142 25.69 2.72 39.49
C ARG A 142 26.42 4.01 39.91
N ILE A 143 27.71 4.14 39.56
CA ILE A 143 28.61 5.23 39.98
C ILE A 143 28.30 6.57 39.27
N ASN A 144 27.72 6.54 38.07
CA ASN A 144 27.44 7.75 37.26
C ASN A 144 25.96 8.15 37.21
N GLN A 145 25.13 7.60 38.09
CA GLN A 145 23.93 8.35 38.47
C GLN A 145 24.37 9.33 39.53
N THR A 146 24.39 10.63 39.21
CA THR A 146 24.10 11.67 40.20
C THR A 146 22.67 11.43 40.71
N SER A 147 22.53 10.39 41.52
CA SER A 147 21.41 10.12 42.41
C SER A 147 22.01 10.07 43.82
N PRO A 148 21.32 10.72 44.78
CA PRO A 148 21.80 10.89 46.14
C PRO A 148 22.10 9.54 46.81
N THR A 149 23.05 9.59 47.74
CA THR A 149 23.59 8.52 48.55
C THR A 149 22.55 7.43 48.90
N PRO A 150 22.86 6.15 48.66
CA PRO A 150 21.99 5.05 48.99
C PRO A 150 22.08 4.74 50.48
N THR A 151 21.11 5.26 51.21
CA THR A 151 20.74 4.79 52.54
C THR A 151 20.09 3.42 52.41
N PRO A 152 20.36 2.44 53.29
CA PRO A 152 19.61 1.20 53.37
C PRO A 152 18.14 1.52 53.66
N GLY A 153 17.31 1.36 52.63
CA GLY A 153 16.01 2.02 52.51
C GLY A 153 15.98 2.73 51.17
N GLY A 154 15.80 1.95 50.09
CA GLY A 154 15.63 2.52 48.75
C GLY A 154 14.62 3.65 48.84
N SER A 155 14.96 4.82 48.28
CA SER A 155 14.10 6.00 48.46
C SER A 155 12.67 5.61 48.10
N SER A 156 11.71 6.07 48.89
CA SER A 156 10.28 5.86 48.64
C SER A 156 9.92 6.14 47.17
N VAL A 157 10.62 7.08 46.53
CA VAL A 157 10.54 7.36 45.08
C VAL A 157 10.84 6.13 44.21
N ALA A 158 11.94 5.41 44.45
CA ALA A 158 12.31 4.22 43.67
C ALA A 158 11.34 3.05 43.87
N ILE A 159 10.82 2.89 45.09
CA ILE A 159 9.79 1.89 45.41
C ILE A 159 8.50 2.25 44.66
N CYS A 160 8.08 3.52 44.72
CA CYS A 160 6.91 4.02 44.01
C CYS A 160 7.04 3.91 42.49
N GLU A 161 8.20 4.21 41.90
CA GLU A 161 8.44 4.08 40.46
C GLU A 161 8.23 2.64 39.98
N ARG A 162 8.79 1.66 40.70
CA ARG A 162 8.65 0.24 40.36
C ARG A 162 7.18 -0.19 40.43
N THR A 163 6.50 0.11 41.53
CA THR A 163 5.09 -0.28 41.69
C THR A 163 4.16 0.44 40.71
N LEU A 164 4.45 1.70 40.36
CA LEU A 164 3.73 2.44 39.33
C LEU A 164 3.90 1.78 37.95
N ARG A 165 5.13 1.38 37.60
CA ARG A 165 5.43 0.64 36.37
C ARG A 165 4.66 -0.68 36.28
N ASP A 166 4.67 -1.46 37.35
CA ASP A 166 3.97 -2.75 37.42
C ASP A 166 2.45 -2.57 37.28
N ARG A 167 1.86 -1.56 37.95
CA ARG A 167 0.42 -1.26 37.87
C ARG A 167 -0.01 -0.75 36.50
N ILE A 168 0.78 0.09 35.84
CA ILE A 168 0.49 0.56 34.48
C ILE A 168 0.63 -0.59 33.48
N THR A 169 1.67 -1.43 33.61
CA THR A 169 1.84 -2.63 32.78
C THR A 169 0.65 -3.57 32.93
N GLN A 170 0.23 -3.83 34.17
CA GLN A 170 -0.91 -4.68 34.47
C GLN A 170 -2.24 -4.14 33.90
N SER A 171 -2.48 -2.82 33.98
CA SER A 171 -3.74 -2.23 33.52
C SER A 171 -3.82 -2.09 32.00
N THR A 172 -2.69 -1.98 31.32
CA THR A 172 -2.64 -1.76 29.86
C THR A 172 -2.30 -3.01 29.06
N GLY A 173 -1.73 -4.03 29.70
CA GLY A 173 -1.26 -5.26 29.04
C GLY A 173 0.01 -5.09 28.20
N GLU A 174 0.66 -3.92 28.26
CA GLU A 174 1.84 -3.56 27.46
C GLU A 174 3.00 -3.21 28.40
N PRO A 175 4.23 -3.67 28.14
CA PRO A 175 5.40 -3.27 28.94
C PRO A 175 5.63 -1.76 28.86
N VAL A 176 5.81 -1.10 30.01
CA VAL A 176 6.09 0.34 30.07
C VAL A 176 7.41 0.67 30.75
N ILE A 177 8.07 1.71 30.23
CA ILE A 177 9.17 2.39 30.88
C ILE A 177 8.60 3.63 31.56
N VAL A 178 8.60 3.66 32.90
CA VAL A 178 8.16 4.80 33.69
C VAL A 178 9.37 5.66 34.05
N THR A 179 9.27 6.97 33.80
CA THR A 179 10.25 7.98 34.23
C THR A 179 9.55 8.94 35.18
N ILE A 180 10.05 9.09 36.41
CA ILE A 180 9.53 10.08 37.36
C ILE A 180 10.06 11.46 36.96
N ASN A 181 9.15 12.38 36.62
CA ASN A 181 9.50 13.75 36.22
C ASN A 181 9.60 14.69 37.42
N SER A 182 8.73 14.49 38.41
CA SER A 182 8.76 15.20 39.67
C SER A 182 8.34 14.26 40.79
N ALA A 183 9.00 14.36 41.94
CA ALA A 183 8.69 13.60 43.14
C ALA A 183 8.78 14.53 44.34
N ASN A 184 7.67 14.70 45.04
CA ASN A 184 7.56 15.50 46.26
C ASN A 184 7.20 14.55 47.40
N PRO A 185 8.20 14.09 48.18
CA PRO A 185 7.95 13.31 49.39
C PRO A 185 7.14 14.11 50.41
N TYR A 186 6.27 13.45 51.16
CA TYR A 186 5.54 14.02 52.27
C TYR A 186 5.36 12.98 53.39
N PHE A 187 5.42 13.45 54.62
CA PHE A 187 5.26 12.57 55.79
C PHE A 187 3.79 12.16 55.96
N ILE A 188 3.54 10.86 56.15
CA ILE A 188 2.22 10.32 56.52
C ILE A 188 2.24 9.89 57.99
N SER A 189 3.22 9.07 58.38
CA SER A 189 3.40 8.62 59.76
C SER A 189 4.84 8.15 60.03
N ASN A 190 5.16 7.79 61.27
CA ASN A 190 6.49 7.26 61.65
C ASN A 190 6.86 5.92 60.98
N ALA A 191 5.92 5.28 60.28
CA ALA A 191 6.15 4.07 59.52
C ALA A 191 5.81 4.22 58.03
N GLU A 192 5.31 5.38 57.59
CA GLU A 192 4.86 5.61 56.22
C GLU A 192 5.30 6.97 55.67
N GLU A 193 5.82 6.94 54.44
CA GLU A 193 6.17 8.13 53.66
C GLU A 193 5.37 8.13 52.37
N GLY A 194 4.76 9.26 52.04
CA GLY A 194 4.10 9.50 50.78
C GLY A 194 5.03 10.14 49.76
N VAL A 195 4.83 9.85 48.48
CA VAL A 195 5.50 10.49 47.35
C VAL A 195 4.43 10.83 46.33
N ARG A 196 4.27 12.12 46.06
CA ARG A 196 3.38 12.63 45.02
C ARG A 196 4.15 13.34 43.93
N GLY A 197 3.66 13.27 42.70
CA GLY A 197 4.35 13.94 41.62
C GLY A 197 3.79 13.62 40.25
N THR A 198 4.67 13.71 39.26
CA THR A 198 4.34 13.41 37.87
C THR A 198 5.32 12.42 37.29
N ALA A 199 4.83 11.56 36.41
CA ALA A 199 5.61 10.54 35.73
C ALA A 199 5.23 10.47 34.25
N THR A 200 6.15 10.03 33.41
CA THR A 200 5.89 9.72 32.01
C THR A 200 6.06 8.22 31.81
N ALA A 201 5.02 7.55 31.31
CA ALA A 201 5.09 6.15 30.89
C ALA A 201 5.24 6.08 29.38
N ARG A 202 6.36 5.53 28.90
CA ARG A 202 6.60 5.22 27.50
C ARG A 202 6.31 3.74 27.27
N PHE A 203 5.42 3.45 26.36
CA PHE A 203 5.01 2.09 26.08
C PHE A 203 5.90 1.47 25.00
N SER A 204 6.43 0.28 25.26
CA SER A 204 7.52 -0.30 24.46
C SER A 204 7.09 -0.71 23.06
N GLU A 205 5.84 -1.13 22.85
CA GLU A 205 5.39 -1.65 21.55
C GLU A 205 4.90 -0.53 20.64
N THR A 206 4.14 0.41 21.20
CA THR A 206 3.50 1.51 20.47
C THR A 206 4.34 2.79 20.42
N ASN A 207 5.41 2.85 21.21
CA ASN A 207 6.24 4.05 21.38
C ASN A 207 5.44 5.30 21.82
N ARG A 208 4.21 5.10 22.32
CA ARG A 208 3.36 6.17 22.85
C ARG A 208 3.88 6.58 24.22
N SER A 209 3.61 7.83 24.59
CA SER A 209 4.03 8.39 25.86
C SER A 209 2.84 9.04 26.54
N THR A 210 2.56 8.67 27.79
CA THR A 210 1.46 9.23 28.58
C THR A 210 2.02 9.80 29.88
N ASN A 211 1.61 11.03 30.20
CA ASN A 211 1.95 11.65 31.48
C ASN A 211 0.91 11.27 32.53
N TYR A 212 1.37 10.97 33.73
CA TYR A 212 0.57 10.63 34.90
C TYR A 212 0.86 11.60 36.04
N ARG A 213 -0.18 11.92 36.80
CA ARG A 213 -0.07 12.35 38.19
C ARG A 213 -0.15 11.11 39.06
N TYR A 214 0.68 11.00 40.08
CA TYR A 214 0.62 9.89 41.00
C TYR A 214 0.72 10.36 42.46
N ASP A 215 0.13 9.58 43.35
CA ASP A 215 0.30 9.68 44.80
C ASP A 215 0.51 8.27 45.37
N CYS A 216 1.62 8.06 46.06
CA CYS A 216 2.11 6.74 46.46
C CYS A 216 2.54 6.77 47.94
N ALA A 217 1.95 5.93 48.78
CA ALA A 217 2.35 5.74 50.16
C ALA A 217 3.20 4.47 50.30
N VAL A 218 4.36 4.59 50.95
CA VAL A 218 5.31 3.51 51.19
C VAL A 218 5.50 3.32 52.68
N ASN A 219 5.36 2.09 53.16
CA ASN A 219 5.78 1.74 54.49
C ASN A 219 7.31 1.66 54.53
N ILE A 220 7.96 2.65 55.15
CA ILE A 220 9.43 2.78 55.15
C ILE A 220 10.14 1.68 55.95
N ARG A 221 9.43 0.94 56.81
CA ARG A 221 9.99 -0.19 57.56
C ARG A 221 10.01 -1.46 56.72
N THR A 222 8.97 -1.71 55.93
CA THR A 222 8.85 -2.92 55.11
C THR A 222 9.30 -2.72 53.66
N GLY A 223 9.42 -1.48 53.21
CA GLY A 223 9.67 -1.14 51.82
C GLY A 223 8.51 -1.47 50.88
N GLN A 224 7.29 -1.63 51.41
CA GLN A 224 6.10 -1.99 50.63
C GLN A 224 5.20 -0.78 50.38
N VAL A 225 4.61 -0.70 49.18
CA VAL A 225 3.60 0.31 48.86
C VAL A 225 2.28 -0.04 49.53
N THR A 226 1.79 0.84 50.42
CA THR A 226 0.50 0.68 51.11
C THR A 226 -0.65 1.31 50.34
N GLN A 227 -0.38 2.35 49.54
CA GLN A 227 -1.36 2.98 48.67
C GLN A 227 -0.69 3.49 47.39
N LEU A 228 -1.35 3.32 46.24
CA LEU A 228 -0.94 3.95 44.99
C LEU A 228 -2.18 4.39 44.21
N THR A 229 -2.31 5.69 44.00
CA THR A 229 -3.26 6.28 43.06
C THR A 229 -2.51 6.95 41.93
N TYR A 230 -3.03 6.82 40.71
CA TYR A 230 -2.45 7.49 39.55
C TYR A 230 -3.55 7.82 38.55
N GLU A 231 -3.41 8.97 37.90
CA GLU A 231 -4.32 9.46 36.87
C GLU A 231 -3.51 10.09 35.73
N PRO A 232 -3.91 9.97 34.47
CA PRO A 232 -3.21 10.66 33.39
C PRO A 232 -3.28 12.19 33.57
N THR A 233 -2.15 12.90 33.75
CA THR A 233 -2.10 14.37 33.95
C THR A 233 -2.65 15.13 32.75
N THR A 234 -2.55 14.51 31.59
CA THR A 234 -3.31 14.83 30.40
C THR A 234 -3.55 13.48 29.76
N SER A 235 -4.79 12.97 29.83
CA SER A 235 -5.26 12.32 28.61
C SER A 235 -5.03 13.40 27.55
N PRO A 236 -4.19 13.23 26.51
CA PRO A 236 -4.47 13.99 25.30
C PRO A 236 -5.98 13.81 25.11
N PRO A 237 -6.77 14.88 24.86
CA PRO A 237 -8.16 14.67 24.51
C PRO A 237 -8.11 13.56 23.48
N VAL A 238 -8.68 12.39 23.82
CA VAL A 238 -8.62 11.25 22.90
C VAL A 238 -9.36 11.81 21.73
N SER A 239 -8.62 12.23 20.72
CA SER A 239 -9.19 13.10 19.73
C SER A 239 -10.36 12.31 19.17
N SER A 240 -11.48 12.98 18.93
CA SER A 240 -12.60 12.40 18.20
C SER A 240 -12.08 11.55 17.03
N THR A 241 -11.01 12.01 16.38
CA THR A 241 -10.24 11.30 15.35
C THR A 241 -9.68 9.95 15.79
N ALA A 242 -8.97 9.87 16.92
CA ALA A 242 -8.42 8.62 17.44
C ALA A 242 -9.51 7.60 17.86
N ILE A 243 -10.62 8.08 18.42
CA ILE A 243 -11.79 7.22 18.73
C ILE A 243 -12.38 6.66 17.43
N CYS A 244 -12.63 7.53 16.45
CA CYS A 244 -13.17 7.15 15.16
C CYS A 244 -12.25 6.22 14.37
N GLU A 245 -10.93 6.41 14.43
CA GLU A 245 -9.95 5.53 13.80
C GLU A 245 -10.01 4.11 14.39
N ARG A 246 -10.05 4.00 15.72
CA ARG A 246 -10.16 2.71 16.40
C ARG A 246 -11.44 1.98 15.98
N THR A 247 -12.58 2.68 16.01
CA THR A 247 -13.87 2.10 15.61
C THR A 247 -13.89 1.70 14.14
N LEU A 248 -13.26 2.46 13.25
CA LEU A 248 -13.12 2.08 11.84
C LEU A 248 -12.32 0.78 11.70
N ARG A 249 -11.20 0.67 12.40
CA ARG A 249 -10.32 -0.52 12.38
C ARG A 249 -11.05 -1.75 12.89
N GLU A 250 -11.79 -1.63 14.00
CA GLU A 250 -12.59 -2.72 14.57
C GLU A 250 -13.71 -3.18 13.62
N ARG A 251 -14.47 -2.26 13.03
CA ARG A 251 -15.54 -2.63 12.08
C ARG A 251 -15.02 -3.27 10.80
N LEU A 252 -13.92 -2.74 10.24
CA LEU A 252 -13.31 -3.32 9.05
C LEU A 252 -12.70 -4.70 9.33
N ALA A 253 -12.14 -4.92 10.52
CA ALA A 253 -11.67 -6.25 10.93
C ALA A 253 -12.82 -7.26 11.03
N GLN A 254 -13.98 -6.84 11.55
CA GLN A 254 -15.18 -7.67 11.60
C GLN A 254 -15.73 -8.01 10.20
N GLU A 255 -15.78 -7.04 9.28
CA GLU A 255 -16.31 -7.26 7.94
C GLU A 255 -15.39 -8.13 7.06
N THR A 256 -14.08 -7.97 7.19
CA THR A 256 -13.10 -8.68 6.35
C THR A 256 -12.67 -10.03 6.91
N GLY A 257 -13.00 -10.34 8.16
CA GLY A 257 -12.57 -11.56 8.85
C GLY A 257 -11.04 -11.66 8.99
N SER A 258 -10.33 -10.55 8.89
CA SER A 258 -8.85 -10.48 8.96
C SER A 258 -8.43 -9.14 9.53
N SER A 259 -7.26 -9.10 10.19
CA SER A 259 -6.66 -7.84 10.64
C SER A 259 -6.38 -6.97 9.41
N SER A 260 -7.16 -5.92 9.21
CA SER A 260 -6.92 -4.96 8.14
C SER A 260 -5.98 -3.88 8.68
N ASN A 261 -4.88 -3.61 7.96
CA ASN A 261 -4.06 -2.44 8.28
C ASN A 261 -4.78 -1.21 7.71
N VAL A 262 -5.35 -0.42 8.60
CA VAL A 262 -6.13 0.78 8.26
C VAL A 262 -5.26 2.00 8.51
N THR A 263 -5.02 2.76 7.44
CA THR A 263 -4.31 4.04 7.45
C THR A 263 -5.30 5.16 7.13
N ILE A 264 -5.51 6.09 8.06
CA ILE A 264 -6.32 7.29 7.81
C ILE A 264 -5.56 8.22 6.85
N THR A 265 -6.18 8.60 5.74
CA THR A 265 -5.59 9.53 4.75
C THR A 265 -6.03 10.96 4.96
N SER A 266 -7.24 11.17 5.48
CA SER A 266 -7.70 12.49 5.92
C SER A 266 -8.69 12.34 7.07
N ALA A 267 -8.67 13.27 8.02
CA ALA A 267 -9.62 13.37 9.12
C ALA A 267 -9.94 14.84 9.36
N ASN A 268 -11.19 15.21 9.16
CA ASN A 268 -11.72 16.55 9.30
C ASN A 268 -12.75 16.54 10.43
N PRO A 269 -12.36 16.94 11.66
CA PRO A 269 -13.31 17.08 12.75
C PRO A 269 -14.31 18.20 12.46
N TYR A 270 -15.54 18.05 12.95
CA TYR A 270 -16.59 19.05 12.86
C TYR A 270 -17.45 19.02 14.12
N PHE A 271 -17.83 20.20 14.60
CA PHE A 271 -18.64 20.34 15.81
C PHE A 271 -20.10 20.03 15.52
N ILE A 272 -20.76 19.27 16.40
CA ILE A 272 -22.20 18.97 16.31
C ILE A 272 -22.94 19.62 17.48
N SER A 273 -22.46 19.41 18.71
CA SER A 273 -23.02 19.99 19.93
C SER A 273 -21.97 20.09 21.04
N SER A 274 -22.31 20.68 22.18
CA SER A 274 -21.39 20.79 23.33
C SER A 274 -20.94 19.44 23.90
N THR A 275 -21.63 18.35 23.58
CA THR A 275 -21.30 16.99 24.00
C THR A 275 -20.94 16.07 22.85
N GLU A 276 -21.05 16.50 21.59
CA GLU A 276 -20.80 15.66 20.41
C GLU A 276 -19.90 16.33 19.38
N GLU A 277 -18.93 15.57 18.90
CA GLU A 277 -18.02 15.94 17.83
C GLU A 277 -18.06 14.88 16.73
N GLY A 278 -18.14 15.32 15.48
CA GLY A 278 -18.05 14.45 14.32
C GLY A 278 -16.67 14.47 13.68
N VAL A 279 -16.31 13.40 12.98
CA VAL A 279 -15.09 13.30 12.17
C VAL A 279 -15.45 12.69 10.83
N ARG A 280 -15.19 13.45 9.76
CA ARG A 280 -15.32 12.97 8.38
C ARG A 280 -13.95 12.79 7.76
N GLY A 281 -13.76 11.72 7.01
CA GLY A 281 -12.45 11.45 6.47
C GLY A 281 -12.43 10.42 5.37
N THR A 282 -11.21 10.17 4.93
CA THR A 282 -10.88 9.06 4.03
C THR A 282 -9.87 8.15 4.71
N ALA A 283 -9.99 6.86 4.43
CA ALA A 283 -9.08 5.84 4.96
C ALA A 283 -8.74 4.83 3.88
N ASN A 284 -7.52 4.30 3.94
CA ASN A 284 -7.08 3.21 3.10
C ASN A 284 -6.97 1.97 3.99
N ALA A 285 -7.67 0.89 3.64
CA ALA A 285 -7.52 -0.40 4.29
C ALA A 285 -6.77 -1.35 3.37
N ARG A 286 -5.67 -1.92 3.86
CA ARG A 286 -4.95 -3.00 3.18
C ARG A 286 -5.44 -4.33 3.75
N VAL A 287 -6.12 -5.11 2.92
CA VAL A 287 -6.56 -6.46 3.29
C VAL A 287 -5.36 -7.39 3.22
N VAL A 288 -4.93 -7.91 4.37
CA VAL A 288 -3.70 -8.71 4.50
C VAL A 288 -3.65 -9.86 3.49
N ASN A 289 -4.75 -10.57 3.29
CA ASN A 289 -4.77 -11.78 2.45
C ASN A 289 -4.69 -11.50 0.95
N THR A 290 -5.17 -10.34 0.49
CA THR A 290 -5.24 -10.02 -0.96
C THR A 290 -4.24 -8.96 -1.38
N ASN A 291 -3.54 -8.35 -0.41
CA ASN A 291 -2.71 -7.17 -0.61
C ASN A 291 -3.44 -6.02 -1.33
N ARG A 292 -4.79 -6.05 -1.36
CA ARG A 292 -5.59 -5.07 -2.07
C ARG A 292 -5.81 -3.85 -1.17
N LEU A 293 -5.49 -2.68 -1.71
CA LEU A 293 -5.83 -1.40 -1.09
C LEU A 293 -7.29 -1.06 -1.42
N ILE A 294 -8.07 -0.79 -0.40
CA ILE A 294 -9.47 -0.37 -0.52
C ILE A 294 -9.60 1.00 0.12
N ASN A 295 -10.16 1.95 -0.62
CA ASN A 295 -10.42 3.29 -0.11
C ASN A 295 -11.81 3.36 0.50
N TYR A 296 -11.93 4.04 1.63
CA TYR A 296 -13.17 4.26 2.35
C TYR A 296 -13.36 5.75 2.62
N ARG A 297 -14.62 6.20 2.57
CA ARG A 297 -15.08 7.45 3.18
C ARG A 297 -15.80 7.09 4.46
N TYR A 298 -15.54 7.80 5.54
CA TYR A 298 -16.20 7.57 6.82
C TYR A 298 -16.73 8.87 7.42
N ASP A 299 -17.80 8.75 8.19
CA ASP A 299 -18.40 9.78 9.03
C ASP A 299 -18.73 9.15 10.38
N CYS A 300 -18.09 9.65 11.43
CA CYS A 300 -18.13 9.13 12.78
C CYS A 300 -18.47 10.24 13.76
N VAL A 301 -19.41 10.01 14.67
CA VAL A 301 -19.82 10.94 15.71
C VAL A 301 -19.49 10.34 17.07
N VAL A 302 -18.83 11.14 17.89
CA VAL A 302 -18.35 10.77 19.21
C VAL A 302 -19.01 11.68 20.25
N ASN A 303 -19.58 11.08 21.29
CA ASN A 303 -19.92 11.80 22.50
C ASN A 303 -18.62 12.06 23.27
N ILE A 304 -18.23 13.33 23.36
CA ILE A 304 -16.95 13.78 23.91
C ILE A 304 -16.89 13.52 25.43
N ARG A 305 -18.04 13.56 26.11
CA ARG A 305 -18.15 13.32 27.56
C ARG A 305 -17.95 11.85 27.89
N ASP A 306 -18.63 10.98 27.15
CA ASP A 306 -18.64 9.54 27.40
C ASP A 306 -17.51 8.81 26.66
N ARG A 307 -16.84 9.50 25.74
CA ARG A 307 -15.79 8.96 24.84
C ARG A 307 -16.27 7.75 24.04
N GLN A 308 -17.56 7.72 23.69
CA GLN A 308 -18.18 6.65 22.93
C GLN A 308 -18.68 7.15 21.57
N VAL A 309 -18.60 6.27 20.56
CA VAL A 309 -19.15 6.53 19.23
C VAL A 309 -20.67 6.40 19.28
N THR A 310 -21.39 7.49 19.03
CA THR A 310 -22.86 7.51 18.99
C THR A 310 -23.39 7.17 17.59
N ARG A 311 -22.63 7.51 16.54
CA ARG A 311 -22.97 7.19 15.15
C ARG A 311 -21.73 6.87 14.33
N PHE A 312 -21.78 5.82 13.52
CA PHE A 312 -20.67 5.46 12.65
C PHE A 312 -21.17 4.98 11.30
N THR A 313 -20.74 5.63 10.23
CA THR A 313 -21.03 5.24 8.85
C THR A 313 -19.75 5.25 8.02
N TYR A 314 -19.61 4.28 7.12
CA TYR A 314 -18.52 4.25 6.17
C TYR A 314 -19.00 3.66 4.85
N GLN A 315 -18.38 4.08 3.76
CA GLN A 315 -18.69 3.63 2.41
C GLN A 315 -17.38 3.33 1.67
N ARG A 316 -17.34 2.19 0.99
CA ARG A 316 -16.24 1.87 0.08
C ARG A 316 -16.27 2.89 -1.07
N VAL A 317 -15.19 3.63 -1.22
CA VAL A 317 -14.95 4.45 -2.40
C VAL A 317 -14.40 3.52 -3.47
N THR A 318 -15.29 3.01 -4.32
CA THR A 318 -14.83 2.44 -5.58
C THR A 318 -14.15 3.59 -6.33
N PRO A 319 -12.84 3.50 -6.66
CA PRO A 319 -12.27 4.47 -7.57
C PRO A 319 -13.20 4.55 -8.79
N PRO A 320 -13.43 5.75 -9.36
CA PRO A 320 -14.22 5.84 -10.58
C PRO A 320 -13.65 4.80 -11.52
N SER A 321 -14.50 3.86 -11.97
CA SER A 321 -14.08 2.83 -12.90
C SER A 321 -13.25 3.56 -13.97
N PRO A 322 -12.01 3.13 -14.26
CA PRO A 322 -11.31 3.69 -15.40
C PRO A 322 -12.31 3.65 -16.55
N PRO A 323 -12.47 4.75 -17.31
CA PRO A 323 -13.35 4.74 -18.47
C PRO A 323 -13.00 3.47 -19.24
N PRO A 324 -14.00 2.68 -19.69
CA PRO A 324 -13.72 1.42 -20.38
C PRO A 324 -12.64 1.72 -21.40
N VAL A 325 -11.54 0.97 -21.37
CA VAL A 325 -10.41 1.17 -22.29
C VAL A 325 -10.97 0.93 -23.68
N VAL A 326 -11.44 2.01 -24.31
CA VAL A 326 -12.01 1.92 -25.65
C VAL A 326 -10.81 1.73 -26.54
N SER A 327 -10.73 0.56 -27.19
CA SER A 327 -9.63 0.27 -28.10
C SER A 327 -9.49 1.40 -29.12
N SER A 328 -8.26 1.72 -29.49
CA SER A 328 -7.94 2.68 -30.56
C SER A 328 -8.80 2.42 -31.81
N ARG A 329 -9.03 1.14 -32.13
CA ARG A 329 -9.96 0.67 -33.18
C ARG A 329 -11.39 1.22 -33.03
N ALA A 330 -11.99 1.11 -31.85
CA ALA A 330 -13.35 1.59 -31.60
C ALA A 330 -13.44 3.13 -31.52
N ILE A 331 -12.35 3.81 -31.17
CA ILE A 331 -12.25 5.28 -31.29
C ILE A 331 -12.24 5.69 -32.77
N CYS A 332 -11.39 5.05 -33.57
CA CYS A 332 -11.28 5.31 -35.01
C CYS A 332 -12.55 4.96 -35.81
N GLU A 333 -13.25 3.88 -35.44
CA GLU A 333 -14.53 3.52 -36.06
C GLU A 333 -15.60 4.60 -35.85
N ARG A 334 -15.72 5.11 -34.61
CA ARG A 334 -16.66 6.20 -34.28
C ARG A 334 -16.31 7.50 -35.00
N GLU A 335 -15.03 7.84 -35.08
CA GLU A 335 -14.58 9.04 -35.80
C GLU A 335 -14.82 8.91 -37.32
N LEU A 336 -14.59 7.73 -37.90
CA LEU A 336 -14.92 7.45 -39.31
C LEU A 336 -16.42 7.62 -39.57
N GLN A 337 -17.25 7.02 -38.72
CA GLN A 337 -18.70 7.14 -38.80
C GLN A 337 -19.15 8.59 -38.73
N LYS A 338 -18.61 9.37 -37.79
CA LYS A 338 -18.91 10.80 -37.63
C LYS A 338 -18.57 11.60 -38.89
N ARG A 339 -17.39 11.40 -39.49
CA ARG A 339 -16.95 12.15 -40.67
C ARG A 339 -17.73 11.79 -41.94
N ILE A 340 -18.02 10.50 -42.16
CA ILE A 340 -18.86 10.10 -43.30
C ILE A 340 -20.28 10.64 -43.14
N ALA A 341 -20.85 10.55 -41.94
CA ALA A 341 -22.19 11.09 -41.66
C ALA A 341 -22.28 12.60 -41.93
N GLN A 342 -21.25 13.37 -41.52
CA GLN A 342 -21.15 14.81 -41.83
C GLN A 342 -21.05 15.08 -43.33
N GLN A 343 -20.22 14.33 -44.06
CA GLN A 343 -20.04 14.53 -45.51
C GLN A 343 -21.31 14.19 -46.32
N THR A 344 -22.08 13.18 -45.88
CA THR A 344 -23.28 12.74 -46.62
C THR A 344 -24.58 13.31 -46.08
N ASN A 345 -24.54 14.14 -45.03
CA ASN A 345 -25.70 14.68 -44.33
C ASN A 345 -26.75 13.60 -43.98
N GLY A 346 -26.31 12.48 -43.40
CA GLY A 346 -27.17 11.32 -43.17
C GLY A 346 -26.65 10.35 -42.12
N ARG A 347 -27.52 9.42 -41.68
CA ARG A 347 -27.14 8.35 -40.76
C ARG A 347 -26.40 7.25 -41.51
N VAL A 348 -25.24 6.87 -40.96
CA VAL A 348 -24.32 5.91 -41.55
C VAL A 348 -23.93 4.90 -40.48
N ASP A 349 -24.00 3.62 -40.81
CA ASP A 349 -23.45 2.54 -40.01
C ASP A 349 -22.12 2.11 -40.62
N VAL A 350 -21.03 2.35 -39.91
CA VAL A 350 -19.68 1.97 -40.34
C VAL A 350 -19.31 0.66 -39.66
N LYS A 351 -18.77 -0.28 -40.43
CA LYS A 351 -18.16 -1.51 -39.93
C LYS A 351 -16.75 -1.63 -40.46
N LEU A 352 -15.77 -1.76 -39.58
CA LEU A 352 -14.39 -1.99 -39.97
C LEU A 352 -14.22 -3.41 -40.56
N THR A 353 -13.79 -3.49 -41.82
CA THR A 353 -13.58 -4.75 -42.55
C THR A 353 -12.18 -5.30 -42.32
N SER A 354 -11.18 -4.42 -42.29
CA SER A 354 -9.81 -4.72 -41.85
C SER A 354 -9.26 -3.53 -41.07
N ALA A 355 -8.50 -3.78 -40.01
CA ALA A 355 -7.88 -2.72 -39.21
C ALA A 355 -6.62 -3.27 -38.55
N ASN A 356 -5.48 -2.70 -38.93
CA ASN A 356 -4.18 -3.00 -38.33
C ASN A 356 -3.78 -1.81 -37.44
N THR A 357 -3.29 -2.12 -36.24
CA THR A 357 -2.81 -1.12 -35.29
C THR A 357 -1.28 -1.07 -35.31
N TYR A 358 -0.72 0.14 -35.33
CA TYR A 358 0.72 0.42 -35.31
C TYR A 358 1.01 1.40 -34.17
N PHE A 359 2.10 1.21 -33.43
CA PHE A 359 2.53 2.17 -32.43
C PHE A 359 3.36 3.27 -33.10
N ILE A 360 2.91 4.53 -33.00
CA ILE A 360 3.71 5.69 -33.42
C ILE A 360 4.65 6.08 -32.28
N SER A 361 4.15 6.07 -31.04
CA SER A 361 4.92 6.36 -29.83
C SER A 361 4.34 5.60 -28.61
N SER A 362 4.95 5.76 -27.44
CA SER A 362 4.43 5.20 -26.17
C SER A 362 3.08 5.77 -25.73
N THR A 363 2.62 6.84 -26.39
CA THR A 363 1.34 7.50 -26.08
C THR A 363 0.42 7.60 -27.28
N GLU A 364 0.77 7.01 -28.42
CA GLU A 364 0.03 7.19 -29.67
C GLU A 364 0.03 5.91 -30.54
N GLU A 365 -1.17 5.51 -30.94
CA GLU A 365 -1.41 4.38 -31.84
C GLU A 365 -2.07 4.85 -33.13
N GLU A 366 -1.65 4.30 -34.25
CA GLU A 366 -2.22 4.48 -35.58
C GLU A 366 -3.03 3.24 -35.98
N VAL A 367 -4.26 3.43 -36.45
CA VAL A 367 -5.13 2.39 -36.97
C VAL A 367 -5.33 2.63 -38.46
N ARG A 368 -4.81 1.71 -39.28
CA ARG A 368 -4.96 1.73 -40.74
C ARG A 368 -5.84 0.58 -41.19
N GLY A 369 -6.77 0.85 -42.09
CA GLY A 369 -7.71 -0.20 -42.46
C GLY A 369 -8.66 0.13 -43.59
N THR A 370 -9.59 -0.79 -43.80
CA THR A 370 -10.74 -0.64 -44.68
C THR A 370 -12.03 -0.78 -43.89
N ALA A 371 -13.06 -0.04 -44.30
CA ALA A 371 -14.37 -0.06 -43.67
C ALA A 371 -15.47 -0.02 -44.72
N THR A 372 -16.60 -0.64 -44.41
CA THR A 372 -17.82 -0.55 -45.20
C THR A 372 -18.82 0.31 -44.45
N ALA A 373 -19.30 1.37 -45.10
CA ALA A 373 -20.32 2.28 -44.58
C ALA A 373 -21.66 1.98 -45.26
N ARG A 374 -22.71 1.73 -44.47
CA ARG A 374 -24.08 1.55 -44.96
C ARG A 374 -24.90 2.80 -44.68
N PHE A 375 -25.47 3.38 -45.72
CA PHE A 375 -26.30 4.58 -45.62
C PHE A 375 -27.75 4.20 -45.37
N GLN A 376 -28.29 4.56 -44.20
CA GLN A 376 -29.63 4.14 -43.78
C GLN A 376 -30.72 4.61 -44.76
N ASN A 377 -30.57 5.81 -45.32
CA ASN A 377 -31.59 6.41 -46.19
C ASN A 377 -31.67 5.81 -47.60
N THR A 378 -30.60 5.19 -48.09
CA THR A 378 -30.53 4.69 -49.48
C THR A 378 -30.31 3.20 -49.57
N ASN A 379 -30.06 2.53 -48.43
CA ASN A 379 -29.62 1.15 -48.35
C ASN A 379 -28.37 0.84 -49.20
N ARG A 380 -27.63 1.88 -49.63
CA ARG A 380 -26.38 1.74 -50.37
C ARG A 380 -25.23 1.49 -49.39
N SER A 381 -24.25 0.74 -49.82
CA SER A 381 -22.97 0.59 -49.12
C SER A 381 -21.85 1.28 -49.89
N ALA A 382 -20.84 1.75 -49.17
CA ALA A 382 -19.60 2.23 -49.75
C ALA A 382 -18.39 1.75 -48.95
N ASN A 383 -17.30 1.40 -49.65
CA ASN A 383 -16.04 1.03 -49.03
C ASN A 383 -15.13 2.24 -48.91
N TYR A 384 -14.39 2.29 -47.79
CA TYR A 384 -13.44 3.33 -47.45
C TYR A 384 -12.12 2.70 -47.03
N ARG A 385 -11.02 3.39 -47.34
CA ARG A 385 -9.73 3.19 -46.68
C ARG A 385 -9.47 4.37 -45.76
N PHE A 386 -9.02 4.09 -44.55
CA PHE A 386 -8.80 5.11 -43.53
C PHE A 386 -7.45 4.93 -42.83
N ASP A 387 -6.97 6.04 -42.28
CA ASP A 387 -5.80 6.14 -41.43
C ASP A 387 -6.14 7.07 -40.25
N CYS A 388 -5.93 6.60 -39.03
CA CYS A 388 -6.41 7.25 -37.81
C CYS A 388 -5.39 7.10 -36.67
N ALA A 389 -4.83 8.20 -36.19
CA ALA A 389 -3.96 8.21 -35.02
C ALA A 389 -4.74 8.63 -33.76
N VAL A 390 -4.51 7.92 -32.65
CA VAL A 390 -5.20 8.10 -31.37
C VAL A 390 -4.17 8.25 -30.25
N ASN A 391 -4.32 9.30 -29.45
CA ASN A 391 -3.56 9.46 -28.22
C ASN A 391 -4.11 8.53 -27.14
N LEU A 392 -3.30 7.58 -26.67
CA LEU A 392 -3.68 6.55 -25.70
C LEU A 392 -3.98 7.10 -24.31
N ARG A 393 -3.45 8.27 -23.95
CA ARG A 393 -3.70 8.89 -22.64
C ARG A 393 -5.03 9.63 -22.61
N THR A 394 -5.35 10.36 -23.68
CA THR A 394 -6.54 11.20 -23.75
C THR A 394 -7.73 10.51 -24.42
N GLY A 395 -7.48 9.45 -25.18
CA GLY A 395 -8.49 8.80 -26.02
C GLY A 395 -8.96 9.67 -27.19
N GLN A 396 -8.20 10.71 -27.55
CA GLN A 396 -8.56 11.65 -28.62
C GLN A 396 -7.85 11.28 -29.93
N VAL A 397 -8.54 11.51 -31.05
CA VAL A 397 -7.98 11.35 -32.41
C VAL A 397 -7.07 12.55 -32.72
N THR A 398 -5.79 12.30 -32.98
CA THR A 398 -4.77 13.31 -33.28
C THR A 398 -4.63 13.57 -34.77
N GLN A 399 -4.79 12.53 -35.60
CA GLN A 399 -4.77 12.63 -37.06
C GLN A 399 -5.82 11.69 -37.65
N PHE A 400 -6.49 12.12 -38.72
CA PHE A 400 -7.49 11.28 -39.39
C PHE A 400 -7.60 11.61 -40.88
N THR A 401 -7.40 10.60 -41.72
CA THR A 401 -7.62 10.69 -43.16
C THR A 401 -8.45 9.50 -43.64
N TYR A 402 -9.31 9.72 -44.64
CA TYR A 402 -10.06 8.64 -45.25
C TYR A 402 -10.35 8.96 -46.72
N ARG A 403 -10.47 7.91 -47.53
CA ARG A 403 -10.88 8.02 -48.93
C ARG A 403 -11.83 6.89 -49.29
N ARG A 404 -12.83 7.20 -50.10
CA ARG A 404 -13.72 6.19 -50.68
C ARG A 404 -12.92 5.32 -51.66
N THR A 405 -13.09 4.01 -51.58
CA THR A 405 -12.40 3.04 -52.44
C THR A 405 -13.31 2.40 -53.47
N ASP A 406 -14.64 2.57 -53.40
CA ASP A 406 -15.48 2.13 -54.50
C ASP A 406 -15.25 3.01 -55.73
N PRO A 407 -15.29 2.43 -56.94
CA PRO A 407 -15.50 3.24 -58.13
C PRO A 407 -16.80 4.06 -57.93
N PRO A 408 -16.82 5.35 -58.33
CA PRO A 408 -18.00 6.18 -58.19
C PRO A 408 -19.21 5.46 -58.79
N VAL A 409 -20.32 5.41 -58.04
CA VAL A 409 -21.57 4.78 -58.48
C VAL A 409 -21.94 5.39 -59.82
N THR A 410 -21.66 4.65 -60.89
CA THR A 410 -21.95 5.09 -62.24
C THR A 410 -23.36 4.58 -62.53
N THR A 411 -24.27 5.46 -62.93
CA THR A 411 -25.58 5.02 -63.44
C THR A 411 -25.42 4.53 -64.88
N PRO A 412 -26.33 3.70 -65.40
CA PRO A 412 -26.34 3.35 -66.82
C PRO A 412 -26.29 4.61 -67.72
N GLN A 413 -26.99 5.68 -67.36
CA GLN A 413 -26.95 6.93 -68.11
C GLN A 413 -25.56 7.60 -68.09
N THR A 414 -24.89 7.63 -66.94
CA THR A 414 -23.52 8.19 -66.85
C THR A 414 -22.52 7.33 -67.62
N ALA A 415 -22.68 6.00 -67.58
CA ALA A 415 -21.88 5.07 -68.36
C ALA A 415 -22.10 5.29 -69.87
N TYR A 416 -23.35 5.45 -70.30
CA TYR A 416 -23.72 5.80 -71.67
C TYR A 416 -23.09 7.13 -72.11
N ASN A 417 -23.26 8.21 -71.34
CA ASN A 417 -22.71 9.52 -71.68
C ASN A 417 -21.18 9.49 -71.81
N ARG A 418 -20.49 8.73 -70.93
CA ARG A 418 -19.03 8.54 -71.01
C ARG A 418 -18.64 7.74 -72.25
N GLY A 419 -19.41 6.70 -72.58
CA GLY A 419 -19.26 5.95 -73.82
C GLY A 419 -19.39 6.85 -75.04
N TYR A 420 -20.46 7.63 -75.11
CA TYR A 420 -20.76 8.55 -76.21
C TYR A 420 -19.64 9.57 -76.45
N ALA A 421 -19.19 10.26 -75.40
CA ALA A 421 -18.10 11.22 -75.51
C ALA A 421 -16.81 10.55 -76.04
N ARG A 422 -16.49 9.35 -75.56
CA ARG A 422 -15.29 8.62 -75.98
C ARG A 422 -15.39 8.12 -77.42
N GLY A 423 -16.51 7.52 -77.79
CA GLY A 423 -16.76 7.05 -79.16
C GLY A 423 -16.66 8.19 -80.18
N ARG A 424 -17.24 9.35 -79.86
CA ARG A 424 -17.14 10.55 -80.70
C ARG A 424 -15.69 11.03 -80.84
N GLN A 425 -14.93 11.05 -79.73
CA GLN A 425 -13.53 11.45 -79.73
C GLN A 425 -12.64 10.50 -80.54
N ASP A 426 -12.85 9.19 -80.41
CA ASP A 426 -12.08 8.20 -81.16
C ASP A 426 -12.40 8.27 -82.67
N ALA A 427 -13.66 8.53 -83.05
CA ALA A 427 -14.03 8.77 -84.45
C ALA A 427 -13.40 10.06 -85.03
N LEU A 428 -13.42 11.18 -84.29
CA LEU A 428 -12.77 12.43 -84.70
C LEU A 428 -11.26 12.28 -84.90
N ASN A 429 -10.62 11.39 -84.14
CA ASN A 429 -9.19 11.11 -84.23
C ASN A 429 -8.85 9.97 -85.21
N ASN A 430 -9.80 9.51 -86.02
CA ASN A 430 -9.66 8.40 -86.97
C ASN A 430 -9.10 7.11 -86.33
N ARG A 431 -9.49 6.82 -85.08
CA ARG A 431 -9.12 5.60 -84.36
C ARG A 431 -10.08 4.45 -84.68
N PRO A 432 -9.60 3.19 -84.70
CA PRO A 432 -10.47 2.04 -84.94
C PRO A 432 -11.52 1.90 -83.83
N TYR A 433 -12.70 1.39 -84.22
CA TYR A 433 -13.82 1.16 -83.31
C TYR A 433 -13.47 0.11 -82.23
N ASN A 434 -13.37 0.53 -80.96
CA ASN A 434 -13.07 -0.35 -79.84
C ASN A 434 -13.88 -0.01 -78.57
N PRO A 435 -15.15 -0.49 -78.46
CA PRO A 435 -16.00 -0.18 -77.32
C PRO A 435 -15.59 -0.90 -76.03
N PHE A 436 -14.75 -1.94 -76.09
CA PHE A 436 -14.38 -2.75 -74.93
C PHE A 436 -13.29 -2.11 -74.06
N GLN A 437 -12.44 -1.26 -74.66
CA GLN A 437 -11.35 -0.62 -73.93
C GLN A 437 -11.87 0.21 -72.75
N GLY A 438 -12.89 1.03 -72.97
CA GLY A 438 -13.45 1.84 -71.90
C GLY A 438 -14.26 1.06 -70.86
N VAL A 439 -14.82 -0.11 -71.20
CA VAL A 439 -15.42 -1.00 -70.18
C VAL A 439 -14.33 -1.51 -69.23
N SER A 440 -13.16 -1.85 -69.76
CA SER A 440 -12.03 -2.32 -68.97
C SER A 440 -11.42 -1.21 -68.12
N ASP A 441 -11.18 -0.04 -68.71
CA ASP A 441 -10.57 1.11 -68.04
C ASP A 441 -11.41 1.62 -66.85
N ASN A 442 -12.73 1.42 -66.90
CA ASN A 442 -13.64 1.83 -65.84
C ASN A 442 -13.96 0.72 -64.82
N GLY A 443 -13.38 -0.49 -64.96
CA GLY A 443 -13.61 -1.60 -64.05
C GLY A 443 -15.04 -2.16 -64.11
N TRP A 444 -15.72 -2.04 -65.26
CA TRP A 444 -17.13 -2.44 -65.41
C TRP A 444 -17.32 -3.86 -65.95
N GLN A 445 -16.25 -4.64 -66.10
CA GLN A 445 -16.30 -5.99 -66.69
C GLN A 445 -17.32 -6.91 -66.00
N ASN A 446 -17.52 -6.72 -64.69
CA ASN A 446 -18.44 -7.52 -63.86
C ASN A 446 -19.83 -6.86 -63.68
N ASN A 447 -20.07 -5.68 -64.27
CA ASN A 447 -21.37 -5.01 -64.24
C ASN A 447 -21.96 -4.95 -65.65
N ALA A 448 -22.80 -5.95 -65.96
CA ALA A 448 -23.38 -6.13 -67.29
C ALA A 448 -24.22 -4.92 -67.75
N GLU A 449 -24.91 -4.23 -66.84
CA GLU A 449 -25.75 -3.09 -67.18
C GLU A 449 -24.91 -1.86 -67.56
N LEU A 450 -23.88 -1.54 -66.76
CA LEU A 450 -22.96 -0.44 -67.06
C LEU A 450 -22.11 -0.71 -68.31
N SER A 451 -21.65 -1.95 -68.47
CA SER A 451 -20.95 -2.38 -69.69
C SER A 451 -21.80 -2.18 -70.94
N ARG A 452 -23.07 -2.64 -70.93
CA ARG A 452 -23.99 -2.45 -72.06
C ARG A 452 -24.28 -0.98 -72.33
N ALA A 453 -24.51 -0.20 -71.28
CA ALA A 453 -24.81 1.22 -71.44
C ALA A 453 -23.62 2.00 -72.01
N TYR A 454 -22.40 1.74 -71.52
CA TYR A 454 -21.18 2.31 -72.08
C TYR A 454 -20.97 1.92 -73.54
N THR A 455 -21.04 0.62 -73.86
CA THR A 455 -20.86 0.13 -75.23
C THR A 455 -21.88 0.74 -76.19
N ARG A 456 -23.15 0.88 -75.77
CA ARG A 456 -24.18 1.56 -76.57
C ARG A 456 -23.84 3.03 -76.80
N GLY A 457 -23.50 3.74 -75.74
CA GLY A 457 -23.08 5.15 -75.84
C GLY A 457 -21.89 5.30 -76.79
N TYR A 458 -20.87 4.45 -76.65
CA TYR A 458 -19.69 4.45 -77.52
C TYR A 458 -20.05 4.27 -78.99
N ALA A 459 -20.92 3.30 -79.30
CA ALA A 459 -21.41 3.08 -80.66
C ALA A 459 -22.08 4.33 -81.25
N ASP A 460 -23.02 4.92 -80.50
CA ASP A 460 -23.77 6.10 -80.93
C ASP A 460 -22.85 7.32 -81.12
N GLY A 461 -21.90 7.50 -80.21
CA GLY A 461 -20.90 8.57 -80.29
C GLY A 461 -19.99 8.41 -81.51
N PHE A 462 -19.52 7.20 -81.78
CA PHE A 462 -18.64 6.92 -82.92
C PHE A 462 -19.36 7.15 -84.26
N GLN A 463 -20.59 6.65 -84.40
CA GLN A 463 -21.40 6.82 -85.62
C GLN A 463 -21.81 8.27 -85.88
N SER A 464 -21.88 9.11 -84.84
CA SER A 464 -22.26 10.53 -84.98
C SER A 464 -21.27 11.35 -85.83
N VAL A 465 -20.04 10.88 -86.00
CA VAL A 465 -18.99 11.54 -86.80
C VAL A 465 -18.82 10.87 -88.17
N SER A 466 -19.12 9.57 -88.27
CA SER A 466 -18.81 8.74 -89.44
C SER A 466 -19.89 8.70 -90.51
N ARG A 467 -20.95 9.51 -90.42
CA ARG A 467 -21.89 9.71 -91.53
C ARG A 467 -21.40 10.92 -92.34
N PRO A 468 -20.63 10.74 -93.43
CA PRO A 468 -20.61 11.76 -94.46
C PRO A 468 -22.06 11.94 -94.89
N GLU A 469 -22.54 13.18 -94.81
CA GLU A 469 -23.78 13.58 -95.48
C GLU A 469 -23.68 13.03 -96.91
N PRO A 470 -24.64 12.21 -97.39
CA PRO A 470 -24.61 11.80 -98.79
C PRO A 470 -24.57 13.10 -99.60
N GLU A 471 -23.50 13.30 -100.36
CA GLU A 471 -23.40 14.45 -101.24
C GLU A 471 -24.71 14.54 -102.04
N PRO A 472 -25.39 15.69 -102.03
CA PRO A 472 -26.59 15.83 -102.84
C PRO A 472 -26.23 15.44 -104.26
N PRO A 473 -27.06 14.63 -104.95
CA PRO A 473 -26.78 14.22 -106.31
C PRO A 473 -26.50 15.48 -107.12
N VAL A 474 -25.30 15.55 -107.71
CA VAL A 474 -24.89 16.67 -108.56
C VAL A 474 -25.82 16.69 -109.76
N ASN A 475 -26.87 17.49 -109.68
CA ASN A 475 -27.70 17.84 -110.82
C ASN A 475 -26.85 18.68 -111.77
N GLY A 476 -26.38 18.08 -112.87
CA GLY A 476 -25.80 18.86 -113.96
C GLY A 476 -24.84 18.11 -114.87
N ALA A 477 -25.37 17.24 -115.72
CA ALA A 477 -24.96 17.18 -117.12
C ALA A 477 -26.15 16.63 -117.93
N TRP A 478 -26.52 17.41 -118.94
CA TRP A 478 -27.51 17.09 -119.96
C TRP A 478 -27.15 15.84 -120.75
#